data_AF-L8GQH9-F1
#
_entry.id   AF-L8GQH9-F1
#
_cell.length_a   1.000
_cell.length_b   1.000
_cell.length_c   1.000
_cell.angle_alpha   90.00
_cell.angle_beta   90.00
_cell.angle_gamma   90.00
#
_symmetry.space_group_name_H-M   'P 1'
#
loop_
_entity.id
_entity.type
_entity.pdbx_description
1 polymer ?
#
loop_
_entity_poly.entity_id
_entity_poly.type
_entity_poly.pdbx_seq_one_letter_code
_entity_poly.pdbx_strand_id
1 'polypeptide(L)'
;MVACSWDALLAYSTVKIVRIQDRRVGLVHYAFLLGIVGYIVGFTILFQQRYLLLQRPVGAVRVSLQSPQTRGQVPMAPTALPYCLQAQNETHGFPNRECLYWDENLLSTSGGYSDGRTSMTTSPSPQFVSTRVTQTNQVLPNCSLEKPTCTYVDVNSTEHFVADIGNFTVMVDHSIYAPKVGVLANSRELPGGLLDVDGHTVRDHAEGDSVGVRASSNRSRSLRDDGLVVLVFITYSNTHTYSTGSIRYQYSLRMVENTKFKAVQPIYTKNIENRVIWNRHGIRFIFLQTGELGAFDFATLLLSAVATLVVDVFALHLLKSGRAVYSKYKFLPTPTYHAPPHENENRSVVLRI
;
A
#
# COMPACT_ATOMS: atom_id res chain seq x y z
N MET A 1 -25.41 3.18 -58.40
CA MET A 1 -25.30 2.40 -57.14
C MET A 1 -24.45 1.19 -57.45
N VAL A 2 -23.21 1.17 -57.00
CA VAL A 2 -22.28 0.05 -57.24
C VAL A 2 -22.71 -1.13 -56.39
N ALA A 3 -23.02 -2.26 -57.01
CA ALA A 3 -23.37 -3.49 -56.34
C ALA A 3 -22.16 -4.00 -55.54
N CYS A 4 -22.23 -3.91 -54.22
CA CYS A 4 -21.24 -4.50 -53.34
C CYS A 4 -21.50 -6.02 -53.33
N SER A 5 -20.66 -6.80 -54.01
CA SER A 5 -20.74 -8.26 -53.98
C SER A 5 -20.15 -8.79 -52.68
N TRP A 6 -20.73 -9.89 -52.15
CA TRP A 6 -20.20 -10.57 -50.95
C TRP A 6 -18.72 -10.98 -51.10
N ASP A 7 -18.29 -11.24 -52.34
CA ASP A 7 -16.89 -11.55 -52.66
C ASP A 7 -15.94 -10.36 -52.48
N ALA A 8 -16.42 -9.13 -52.71
CA ALA A 8 -15.64 -7.93 -52.46
C ALA A 8 -15.54 -7.62 -50.95
N LEU A 9 -16.58 -7.95 -50.17
CA LEU A 9 -16.59 -7.77 -48.71
C LEU A 9 -15.67 -8.78 -48.00
N LEU A 10 -15.55 -9.99 -48.55
CA LEU A 10 -14.67 -11.05 -48.05
C LEU A 10 -13.30 -11.09 -48.74
N ALA A 11 -12.99 -10.10 -49.58
CA ALA A 11 -11.70 -10.03 -50.27
C ALA A 11 -10.56 -9.76 -49.29
N TYR A 12 -9.68 -10.76 -49.10
CA TYR A 12 -8.48 -10.62 -48.30
C TYR A 12 -7.29 -10.20 -49.18
N SER A 13 -6.79 -8.98 -48.98
CA SER A 13 -5.58 -8.51 -49.65
C SER A 13 -4.33 -9.06 -48.95
N THR A 14 -3.54 -9.87 -49.66
CA THR A 14 -2.25 -10.35 -49.16
C THR A 14 -1.08 -9.61 -49.82
N VAL A 15 -0.04 -9.35 -49.04
CA VAL A 15 1.21 -8.79 -49.57
C VAL A 15 1.96 -9.89 -50.34
N LYS A 16 2.48 -9.57 -51.53
CA LYS A 16 3.36 -10.47 -52.28
C LYS A 16 4.72 -10.56 -51.57
N ILE A 17 4.99 -11.68 -50.92
CA ILE A 17 6.25 -11.93 -50.21
C ILE A 17 7.24 -12.62 -51.16
N VAL A 18 8.47 -12.11 -51.24
CA VAL A 18 9.56 -12.74 -52.00
C VAL A 18 10.37 -13.60 -51.02
N ARG A 19 10.44 -14.92 -51.28
CA ARG A 19 11.22 -15.86 -50.46
C ARG A 19 12.66 -15.91 -50.98
N ILE A 20 13.61 -15.45 -50.15
CA ILE A 20 15.05 -15.50 -50.47
C ILE A 20 15.66 -16.73 -49.78
N GLN A 21 16.37 -17.57 -50.55
CA GLN A 21 17.08 -18.74 -50.02
C GLN A 21 18.59 -18.45 -49.91
N ASP A 22 18.99 -17.75 -48.84
CA ASP A 22 20.40 -17.49 -48.51
C ASP A 22 20.69 -17.93 -47.07
N ARG A 23 21.71 -18.77 -46.89
CA ARG A 23 22.13 -19.30 -45.58
C ARG A 23 22.64 -18.22 -44.62
N ARG A 24 23.33 -17.18 -45.11
CA ARG A 24 23.91 -16.12 -44.27
C ARG A 24 22.83 -15.19 -43.76
N VAL A 25 21.94 -14.76 -44.65
CA VAL A 25 20.80 -13.89 -44.31
C VAL A 25 19.81 -14.63 -43.40
N GLY A 26 19.53 -15.90 -43.70
CA GLY A 26 18.68 -16.74 -42.86
C GLY A 26 19.24 -16.93 -41.45
N LEU A 27 20.54 -17.21 -41.31
CA LEU A 27 21.17 -17.40 -39.99
C LEU A 27 21.08 -16.14 -39.14
N VAL A 28 21.38 -14.97 -39.71
CA VAL A 28 21.25 -13.69 -39.00
C VAL A 28 19.80 -13.45 -38.57
N HIS A 29 18.83 -13.68 -39.47
CA HIS A 29 17.42 -13.51 -39.15
C HIS A 29 16.94 -14.42 -38.02
N TYR A 30 17.24 -15.73 -38.09
CA TYR A 30 16.84 -16.68 -37.04
C TYR A 30 17.61 -16.47 -35.73
N ALA A 31 18.87 -16.01 -35.76
CA ALA A 31 19.61 -15.67 -34.56
C ALA A 31 18.99 -14.48 -33.80
N PHE A 32 18.61 -13.41 -34.52
CA PHE A 32 17.88 -12.30 -33.92
C PHE A 32 16.51 -12.73 -33.41
N LEU A 33 15.75 -13.52 -34.19
CA LEU A 33 14.44 -14.03 -33.78
C LEU A 33 14.57 -14.86 -32.48
N LEU A 34 15.53 -15.78 -32.41
CA LEU A 34 15.75 -16.62 -31.24
C LEU A 34 16.21 -15.82 -30.03
N GLY A 35 17.09 -14.83 -30.23
CA GLY A 35 17.52 -13.91 -29.17
C GLY A 35 16.36 -13.10 -28.59
N ILE A 36 15.48 -12.59 -29.45
CA ILE A 36 14.29 -11.83 -29.06
C ILE A 36 13.29 -12.73 -28.31
N VAL A 37 12.96 -13.91 -28.86
CA VAL A 37 12.06 -14.87 -28.19
C VAL A 37 12.63 -15.27 -26.83
N GLY A 38 13.94 -15.54 -26.76
CA GLY A 38 14.64 -15.82 -25.51
C GLY A 38 14.55 -14.67 -24.51
N TYR A 39 14.68 -13.42 -24.98
CA TYR A 39 14.51 -12.23 -24.14
C TYR A 39 13.07 -12.06 -23.64
N ILE A 40 12.07 -12.25 -24.49
CA ILE A 40 10.66 -12.12 -24.11
C ILE A 40 10.30 -13.20 -23.08
N VAL A 41 10.58 -14.47 -23.39
CA VAL A 41 10.21 -15.58 -22.51
C VAL A 41 11.03 -15.54 -21.21
N GLY A 42 12.35 -15.41 -21.33
CA GLY A 42 13.26 -15.46 -20.17
C GLY A 42 13.22 -14.21 -19.30
N PHE A 43 13.38 -13.03 -19.90
CA PHE A 43 13.46 -11.79 -19.13
C PHE A 43 12.08 -11.17 -18.88
N THR A 44 11.24 -11.06 -19.91
CA THR A 44 9.98 -10.30 -19.78
C THR A 44 8.89 -11.11 -19.08
N ILE A 45 8.69 -12.38 -19.45
CA ILE A 45 7.65 -13.23 -18.88
C ILE A 45 8.15 -13.83 -17.57
N LEU A 46 9.28 -14.54 -17.56
CA LEU A 46 9.72 -15.26 -16.36
C LEU A 46 10.34 -14.34 -15.29
N PHE A 47 11.29 -13.47 -15.65
CA PHE A 47 11.97 -12.64 -14.65
C PHE A 47 11.14 -11.45 -14.17
N GLN A 48 10.49 -10.71 -15.08
CA GLN A 48 9.62 -9.58 -14.70
C GLN A 48 8.19 -10.00 -14.32
N GLN A 49 7.84 -11.29 -14.44
CA GLN A 49 6.51 -11.83 -14.11
C GLN A 49 5.35 -11.04 -14.76
N ARG A 50 5.54 -10.52 -15.98
CA ARG A 50 4.55 -9.68 -16.70
C ARG A 50 3.25 -10.40 -17.05
N TYR A 51 3.18 -11.71 -16.84
CA TYR A 51 1.95 -12.50 -16.97
C TYR A 51 1.03 -12.39 -15.74
N LEU A 52 1.49 -11.75 -14.67
CA LEU A 52 0.71 -11.50 -13.46
C LEU A 52 0.02 -10.14 -13.54
N LEU A 53 -1.28 -10.15 -13.27
CA LEU A 53 -2.04 -8.95 -12.95
C LEU A 53 -1.74 -8.56 -11.52
N LEU A 54 -0.98 -7.48 -11.34
CA LEU A 54 -0.61 -6.94 -10.04
C LEU A 54 -1.68 -5.98 -9.53
N GLN A 55 -2.06 -6.13 -8.27
CA GLN A 55 -2.96 -5.21 -7.58
C GLN A 55 -2.49 -4.97 -6.14
N ARG A 56 -2.61 -3.72 -5.69
CA ARG A 56 -2.47 -3.37 -4.26
C ARG A 56 -3.75 -3.71 -3.50
N PRO A 57 -3.70 -4.50 -2.43
CA PRO A 57 -4.89 -4.84 -1.65
C PRO A 57 -5.40 -3.62 -0.88
N VAL A 58 -6.71 -3.57 -0.68
CA VAL A 58 -7.39 -2.60 0.20
C VAL A 58 -8.04 -3.38 1.33
N GLY A 59 -8.08 -2.83 2.54
CA GLY A 59 -8.58 -3.58 3.68
C GLY A 59 -8.98 -2.71 4.86
N ALA A 60 -9.31 -3.38 5.95
CA ALA A 60 -9.59 -2.74 7.23
C ALA A 60 -8.73 -3.41 8.31
N VAL A 61 -8.27 -2.60 9.26
CA VAL A 61 -7.51 -3.05 10.42
C VAL A 61 -8.32 -2.75 11.68
N ARG A 62 -8.53 -3.76 12.49
CA ARG A 62 -9.06 -3.67 13.84
C ARG A 62 -7.94 -4.00 14.80
N VAL A 63 -7.90 -3.27 15.90
CA VAL A 63 -6.89 -3.51 16.92
C VAL A 63 -7.59 -3.57 18.27
N SER A 64 -7.02 -4.27 19.23
CA SER A 64 -7.49 -4.28 20.61
C SER A 64 -6.31 -4.38 21.55
N LEU A 65 -6.43 -3.69 22.67
CA LEU A 65 -5.44 -3.69 23.74
C LEU A 65 -5.90 -4.66 24.83
N GLN A 66 -4.98 -5.46 25.35
CA GLN A 66 -5.20 -6.37 26.46
C GLN A 66 -4.24 -6.03 27.60
N SER A 67 -4.78 -5.84 28.81
CA SER A 67 -3.97 -5.66 30.00
C SER A 67 -3.23 -6.96 30.36
N PRO A 68 -2.03 -6.88 30.96
CA PRO A 68 -1.29 -8.06 31.38
C PRO A 68 -2.08 -8.91 32.39
N GLN A 69 -2.03 -10.24 32.25
CA GLN A 69 -2.72 -11.20 33.12
C GLN A 69 -2.14 -11.22 34.55
N THR A 70 -0.94 -10.67 34.74
CA THR A 70 -0.27 -10.51 36.05
C THR A 70 -0.82 -9.34 36.87
N ARG A 71 -1.81 -8.60 36.35
CA ARG A 71 -2.42 -7.47 37.05
C ARG A 71 -3.10 -7.93 38.34
N GLY A 72 -2.60 -7.44 39.47
CA GLY A 72 -3.06 -7.84 40.81
C GLY A 72 -2.30 -9.03 41.41
N GLN A 73 -1.38 -9.64 40.67
CA GLN A 73 -0.41 -10.59 41.21
C GLN A 73 0.87 -9.85 41.59
N VAL A 74 1.32 -10.04 42.83
CA VAL A 74 2.53 -9.45 43.40
C VAL A 74 3.72 -10.06 42.65
N PRO A 75 4.34 -9.31 41.71
CA PRO A 75 5.53 -8.58 42.14
C PRO A 75 5.66 -7.15 41.62
N MET A 76 4.75 -6.64 40.78
CA MET A 76 4.90 -5.28 40.26
C MET A 76 4.09 -4.30 41.10
N ALA A 77 4.57 -4.00 42.31
CA ALA A 77 4.19 -2.76 42.98
C ALA A 77 4.81 -1.57 42.19
N PRO A 78 4.23 -0.36 42.25
CA PRO A 78 4.83 0.84 41.62
C PRO A 78 6.28 1.09 42.04
N THR A 79 6.69 0.57 43.19
CA THR A 79 8.06 0.63 43.74
C THR A 79 9.08 -0.20 42.95
N ALA A 80 8.63 -1.18 42.16
CA ALA A 80 9.50 -2.01 41.31
C ALA A 80 9.73 -1.43 39.92
N LEU A 81 8.96 -0.41 39.52
CA LEU A 81 9.03 0.20 38.18
C LEU A 81 9.97 1.42 38.22
N PRO A 82 11.08 1.41 37.46
CA PRO A 82 12.12 2.43 37.62
C PRO A 82 11.63 3.84 37.27
N TYR A 83 10.69 3.98 36.32
CA TYR A 83 10.16 5.27 35.88
C TYR A 83 9.07 5.87 36.79
N CYS A 84 8.74 5.20 37.88
CA CYS A 84 7.74 5.64 38.84
C CYS A 84 8.38 6.39 40.00
N LEU A 85 7.73 7.47 40.45
CA LEU A 85 8.19 8.26 41.60
C LEU A 85 8.25 7.44 42.88
N GLN A 86 7.41 6.41 42.99
CA GLN A 86 7.40 5.46 44.11
C GLN A 86 8.67 4.60 44.19
N ALA A 87 9.42 4.46 43.10
CA ALA A 87 10.68 3.70 43.06
C ALA A 87 11.89 4.62 43.24
N GLN A 88 11.96 5.70 42.44
CA GLN A 88 13.06 6.67 42.45
C GLN A 88 12.60 8.02 41.89
N ASN A 89 13.34 9.09 42.20
CA ASN A 89 13.00 10.45 41.76
C ASN A 89 13.30 10.70 40.27
N GLU A 90 14.32 10.04 39.72
CA GLU A 90 14.76 10.22 38.34
C GLU A 90 15.21 8.90 37.72
N THR A 91 15.00 8.75 36.41
CA THR A 91 15.45 7.58 35.63
C THR A 91 16.14 8.04 34.37
N HIS A 92 17.39 7.62 34.15
CA HIS A 92 18.19 8.01 32.98
C HIS A 92 18.25 9.55 32.76
N GLY A 93 18.29 10.33 33.85
CA GLY A 93 18.33 11.80 33.80
C GLY A 93 16.99 12.48 33.50
N PHE A 94 15.86 11.75 33.55
CA PHE A 94 14.51 12.29 33.40
C PHE A 94 13.74 12.22 34.73
N PRO A 95 12.92 13.26 35.06
CA PRO A 95 12.12 13.26 36.28
C PRO A 95 11.00 12.22 36.22
N ASN A 96 10.83 11.47 37.30
CA ASN A 96 9.76 10.50 37.46
C ASN A 96 8.48 11.16 37.98
N ARG A 97 7.35 10.45 37.82
CA ARG A 97 6.02 10.89 38.25
C ARG A 97 5.30 9.76 38.96
N GLU A 98 4.26 10.09 39.73
CA GLU A 98 3.43 9.08 40.37
C GLU A 98 2.84 8.14 39.32
N CYS A 99 2.93 6.84 39.57
CA CYS A 99 2.37 5.83 38.69
C CYS A 99 1.01 5.33 39.18
N LEU A 100 0.03 5.25 38.27
CA LEU A 100 -1.29 4.68 38.50
C LEU A 100 -1.55 3.50 37.56
N TYR A 101 -2.25 2.47 38.03
CA TYR A 101 -2.68 1.34 37.19
C TYR A 101 -3.98 1.66 36.49
N TRP A 102 -3.95 1.70 35.17
CA TRP A 102 -5.12 1.89 34.33
C TRP A 102 -5.44 0.62 33.57
N ASP A 103 -6.73 0.40 33.29
CA ASP A 103 -7.18 -0.71 32.45
C ASP A 103 -7.14 -0.35 30.96
N GLU A 104 -7.34 -1.35 30.12
CA GLU A 104 -7.36 -1.21 28.67
C GLU A 104 -8.37 -0.16 28.18
N ASN A 105 -9.51 -0.03 28.87
CA ASN A 105 -10.56 0.92 28.53
C ASN A 105 -10.19 2.36 28.89
N LEU A 106 -9.49 2.57 30.01
CA LEU A 106 -8.97 3.88 30.37
C LEU A 106 -7.79 4.28 29.49
N LEU A 107 -6.98 3.33 29.04
CA LEU A 107 -5.79 3.60 28.23
C LEU A 107 -6.09 3.90 26.77
N SER A 108 -7.01 3.12 26.21
CA SER A 108 -7.50 3.26 24.85
C SER A 108 -8.57 4.34 24.79
N THR A 109 -8.31 5.43 24.07
CA THR A 109 -9.42 6.30 23.66
C THR A 109 -10.09 5.69 22.44
N SER A 110 -11.19 4.95 22.64
CA SER A 110 -12.11 4.54 21.57
C SER A 110 -12.98 5.72 21.13
N GLY A 111 -12.34 6.77 20.64
CA GLY A 111 -12.99 7.94 20.09
C GLY A 111 -12.28 8.31 18.84
N GLY A 112 -12.94 8.14 17.68
CA GLY A 112 -12.49 8.76 16.45
C GLY A 112 -12.25 10.24 16.74
N TYR A 113 -10.99 10.62 16.78
CA TYR A 113 -10.59 12.02 16.83
C TYR A 113 -10.97 12.61 15.48
N SER A 114 -12.22 13.10 15.41
CA SER A 114 -12.65 14.02 14.36
C SER A 114 -12.00 15.36 14.69
N ASP A 115 -10.72 15.48 14.33
CA ASP A 115 -10.22 16.80 13.96
C ASP A 115 -11.20 17.31 12.91
N GLY A 116 -11.79 18.49 13.13
CA GLY A 116 -12.97 19.02 12.44
C GLY A 116 -12.77 19.32 10.95
N ARG A 117 -11.90 18.58 10.28
CA ARG A 117 -11.47 18.75 8.89
C ARG A 117 -11.32 17.47 8.07
N THR A 118 -11.56 16.28 8.62
CA THR A 118 -11.58 15.05 7.79
C THR A 118 -12.80 14.18 8.07
N SER A 119 -13.80 14.37 7.21
CA SER A 119 -14.99 13.52 7.07
C SER A 119 -14.61 12.11 6.60
N MET A 120 -15.34 11.12 7.11
CA MET A 120 -15.59 9.77 6.56
C MET A 120 -14.76 9.35 5.33
N THR A 121 -13.60 8.74 5.54
CA THR A 121 -13.02 7.74 4.62
C THR A 121 -12.08 6.82 5.40
N THR A 122 -12.43 5.52 5.50
CA THR A 122 -11.49 4.38 5.55
C THR A 122 -10.28 4.43 6.51
N SER A 123 -10.38 5.03 7.69
CA SER A 123 -9.25 5.02 8.64
C SER A 123 -9.51 3.99 9.75
N PRO A 124 -8.66 2.96 9.94
CA PRO A 124 -8.65 2.23 11.19
C PRO A 124 -8.40 3.27 12.27
N SER A 125 -9.28 3.37 13.27
CA SER A 125 -9.12 4.31 14.38
C SER A 125 -7.69 4.16 14.93
N PRO A 126 -6.83 5.19 14.86
CA PRO A 126 -5.48 5.07 15.36
C PRO A 126 -5.58 4.72 16.84
N GLN A 127 -4.98 3.59 17.21
CA GLN A 127 -4.98 3.20 18.61
C GLN A 127 -4.00 4.09 19.34
N PHE A 128 -4.55 4.97 20.14
CA PHE A 128 -3.80 5.78 21.06
C PHE A 128 -3.73 5.05 22.39
N VAL A 129 -2.52 4.78 22.84
CA VAL A 129 -2.23 4.18 24.13
C VAL A 129 -1.58 5.23 25.00
N SER A 130 -2.28 5.64 26.05
CA SER A 130 -1.83 6.69 26.96
C SER A 130 -0.67 6.20 27.82
N THR A 131 0.41 6.99 27.94
CA THR A 131 1.57 6.70 28.81
C THR A 131 1.70 7.69 29.95
N ARG A 132 1.30 8.95 29.72
CA ARG A 132 1.23 10.02 30.72
C ARG A 132 -0.12 10.69 30.62
N VAL A 133 -0.71 11.01 31.76
CA VAL A 133 -1.95 11.76 31.83
C VAL A 133 -1.82 12.92 32.79
N THR A 134 -2.17 14.10 32.30
CA THR A 134 -2.39 15.30 33.09
C THR A 134 -3.89 15.44 33.29
N GLN A 135 -4.33 15.38 34.54
CA GLN A 135 -5.71 15.57 34.93
C GLN A 135 -5.87 16.97 35.53
N THR A 136 -6.69 17.80 34.90
CA THR A 136 -6.98 19.16 35.36
C THR A 136 -8.46 19.26 35.70
N ASN A 137 -8.78 19.54 36.97
CA ASN A 137 -10.17 19.78 37.35
C ASN A 137 -10.53 21.23 37.01
N GLN A 138 -11.64 21.38 36.31
CA GLN A 138 -12.13 22.63 35.78
C GLN A 138 -13.55 22.89 36.28
N VAL A 139 -13.76 24.11 36.77
CA VAL A 139 -15.07 24.55 37.27
C VAL A 139 -15.54 25.76 36.48
N LEU A 140 -16.85 25.84 36.27
CA LEU A 140 -17.48 26.99 35.64
C LEU A 140 -17.78 28.05 36.71
N PRO A 141 -17.24 29.26 36.60
CA PRO A 141 -17.38 30.28 37.64
C PRO A 141 -18.78 30.92 37.56
N ASN A 142 -19.74 30.45 38.36
CA ASN A 142 -21.11 30.98 38.52
C ASN A 142 -21.65 31.79 37.32
N CYS A 143 -21.57 31.20 36.13
CA CYS A 143 -21.94 31.83 34.87
C CYS A 143 -22.59 30.79 33.95
N SER A 144 -23.45 31.25 33.04
CA SER A 144 -24.12 30.38 32.05
C SER A 144 -23.30 30.28 30.77
N LEU A 145 -23.20 29.07 30.22
CA LEU A 145 -22.57 28.79 28.91
C LEU A 145 -23.28 29.45 27.73
N GLU A 146 -24.46 30.02 27.94
CA GLU A 146 -25.15 30.87 26.96
C GLU A 146 -24.41 32.19 26.72
N LYS A 147 -23.57 32.62 27.67
CA LYS A 147 -22.76 33.83 27.54
C LYS A 147 -21.37 33.47 26.96
N PRO A 148 -20.91 34.17 25.90
CA PRO A 148 -19.63 33.87 25.25
C PRO A 148 -18.40 34.15 26.13
N THR A 149 -18.56 34.91 27.21
CA THR A 149 -17.50 35.23 28.18
C THR A 149 -17.35 34.18 29.29
N CYS A 150 -18.24 33.18 29.33
CA CYS A 150 -18.24 32.17 30.37
C CYS A 150 -17.29 31.02 29.99
N THR A 151 -16.12 31.00 30.61
CA THR A 151 -15.08 29.98 30.38
C THR A 151 -14.75 29.23 31.65
N TYR A 152 -14.39 27.96 31.52
CA TYR A 152 -13.94 27.14 32.63
C TYR A 152 -12.61 27.65 33.20
N VAL A 153 -12.45 27.52 34.51
CA VAL A 153 -11.23 27.87 35.25
C VAL A 153 -10.60 26.63 35.85
N ASP A 154 -9.29 26.52 35.74
CA ASP A 154 -8.50 25.43 36.32
C ASP A 154 -8.42 25.59 37.84
N VAL A 155 -8.78 24.54 38.59
CA VAL A 155 -8.70 24.53 40.07
C VAL A 155 -7.41 23.87 40.54
N ASN A 156 -7.15 22.68 40.01
CA ASN A 156 -5.94 21.92 40.31
C ASN A 156 -5.57 21.03 39.14
N SER A 157 -4.30 20.66 39.07
CA SER A 157 -3.77 19.78 38.04
C SER A 157 -2.84 18.75 38.66
N THR A 158 -3.02 17.48 38.30
CA THR A 158 -2.16 16.37 38.71
C THR A 158 -1.63 15.64 37.49
N GLU A 159 -0.38 15.18 37.55
CA GLU A 159 0.28 14.49 36.45
C GLU A 159 0.78 13.13 36.91
N HIS A 160 0.42 12.07 36.19
CA HIS A 160 0.80 10.71 36.53
C HIS A 160 1.20 9.91 35.28
N PHE A 161 2.03 8.89 35.49
CA PHE A 161 2.34 7.88 34.49
C PHE A 161 1.43 6.67 34.64
N VAL A 162 1.20 6.01 33.51
CA VAL A 162 0.55 4.70 33.49
C VAL A 162 1.59 3.65 33.86
N ALA A 163 1.31 2.92 34.94
CA ALA A 163 2.11 1.80 35.39
C ALA A 163 2.00 0.60 34.41
N ASP A 164 3.09 -0.13 34.27
CA ASP A 164 3.17 -1.42 33.57
C ASP A 164 2.75 -1.45 32.09
N ILE A 165 2.68 -0.27 31.43
CA ILE A 165 2.27 -0.16 30.03
C ILE A 165 3.17 -0.93 29.04
N GLY A 166 4.38 -1.32 29.45
CA GLY A 166 5.29 -2.12 28.63
C GLY A 166 4.87 -3.58 28.47
N ASN A 167 4.03 -4.09 29.39
CA ASN A 167 3.56 -5.48 29.38
C ASN A 167 2.15 -5.61 28.76
N PHE A 168 1.63 -4.55 28.14
CA PHE A 168 0.36 -4.61 27.44
C PHE A 168 0.51 -5.28 26.09
N THR A 169 -0.44 -6.14 25.75
CA THR A 169 -0.47 -6.84 24.47
C THR A 169 -1.42 -6.14 23.51
N VAL A 170 -0.95 -5.90 22.28
CA VAL A 170 -1.75 -5.32 21.20
C VAL A 170 -2.10 -6.42 20.21
N MET A 171 -3.38 -6.78 20.13
CA MET A 171 -3.87 -7.69 19.09
C MET A 171 -4.24 -6.89 17.85
N VAL A 172 -3.70 -7.30 16.70
CA VAL A 172 -3.99 -6.71 15.39
C VAL A 172 -4.76 -7.73 14.55
N ASP A 173 -5.96 -7.37 14.15
CA ASP A 173 -6.82 -8.14 13.25
C ASP A 173 -6.99 -7.34 11.96
N HIS A 174 -6.82 -7.96 10.81
CA HIS A 174 -6.92 -7.25 9.54
C HIS A 174 -7.59 -8.09 8.47
N SER A 175 -8.33 -7.42 7.60
CA SER A 175 -8.92 -8.01 6.40
C SER A 175 -8.30 -7.38 5.16
N ILE A 176 -8.22 -8.16 4.08
CA ILE A 176 -7.78 -7.70 2.77
C ILE A 176 -8.79 -8.07 1.71
N TYR A 177 -8.90 -7.19 0.72
CA TYR A 177 -9.71 -7.36 -0.47
C TYR A 177 -8.95 -6.84 -1.69
N ALA A 178 -8.80 -7.71 -2.70
CA ALA A 178 -8.19 -7.39 -3.99
C ALA A 178 -9.10 -7.92 -5.12
N PRO A 179 -10.07 -7.13 -5.61
CA PRO A 179 -11.09 -7.60 -6.55
C PRO A 179 -10.56 -8.09 -7.90
N LYS A 180 -9.49 -7.48 -8.43
CA LYS A 180 -8.92 -7.87 -9.73
C LYS A 180 -8.22 -9.22 -9.67
N VAL A 181 -7.68 -9.55 -8.50
CA VAL A 181 -6.99 -10.81 -8.21
C VAL A 181 -7.96 -11.85 -7.64
N GLY A 182 -9.16 -11.44 -7.21
CA GLY A 182 -10.18 -12.32 -6.64
C GLY A 182 -9.88 -12.77 -5.21
N VAL A 183 -9.11 -11.99 -4.45
CA VAL A 183 -8.68 -12.35 -3.09
C VAL A 183 -9.53 -11.61 -2.05
N LEU A 184 -10.10 -12.39 -1.13
CA LEU A 184 -10.72 -11.92 0.10
C LEU A 184 -10.25 -12.83 1.23
N ALA A 185 -9.53 -12.27 2.20
CA ALA A 185 -8.98 -13.04 3.31
C ALA A 185 -8.83 -12.19 4.57
N ASN A 186 -8.77 -12.85 5.72
CA ASN A 186 -8.47 -12.23 7.01
C ASN A 186 -7.08 -12.63 7.52
N SER A 187 -6.61 -11.98 8.60
CA SER A 187 -5.30 -12.24 9.19
C SER A 187 -5.15 -13.66 9.74
N ARG A 188 -6.26 -14.34 10.09
CA ARG A 188 -6.25 -15.70 10.66
C ARG A 188 -6.05 -16.78 9.60
N GLU A 189 -6.47 -16.52 8.38
CA GLU A 189 -6.37 -17.42 7.23
C GLU A 189 -5.00 -17.31 6.53
N LEU A 190 -4.29 -16.22 6.75
CA LEU A 190 -3.03 -15.92 6.08
C LEU A 190 -1.84 -16.21 6.99
N PRO A 191 -0.80 -16.92 6.50
CA PRO A 191 0.46 -17.02 7.23
C PRO A 191 1.12 -15.65 7.37
N GLY A 192 1.32 -15.24 8.62
CA GLY A 192 1.96 -14.00 9.02
C GLY A 192 3.41 -14.17 9.47
N GLY A 193 4.15 -13.08 9.43
CA GLY A 193 5.45 -12.95 10.08
C GLY A 193 5.66 -11.53 10.60
N LEU A 194 6.60 -11.36 11.51
CA LEU A 194 7.00 -10.06 12.03
C LEU A 194 8.46 -9.81 11.70
N LEU A 195 8.74 -8.59 11.23
CA LEU A 195 10.08 -8.14 10.87
C LEU A 195 10.63 -7.26 11.98
N ASP A 196 11.87 -7.55 12.36
CA ASP A 196 12.66 -6.69 13.23
C ASP A 196 13.02 -5.36 12.55
N VAL A 197 13.57 -4.42 13.31
CA VAL A 197 14.03 -3.10 12.85
C VAL A 197 15.06 -3.22 11.73
N ASP A 198 15.89 -4.27 11.75
CA ASP A 198 16.88 -4.56 10.71
C ASP A 198 16.30 -5.32 9.50
N GLY A 199 14.99 -5.56 9.48
CA GLY A 199 14.28 -6.21 8.37
C GLY A 199 14.37 -7.74 8.37
N HIS A 200 14.89 -8.35 9.42
CA HIS A 200 14.96 -9.80 9.58
C HIS A 200 13.64 -10.35 10.13
N THR A 201 13.16 -11.48 9.61
CA THR A 201 12.00 -12.17 10.17
C THR A 201 12.33 -12.68 11.57
N VAL A 202 11.59 -12.23 12.56
CA VAL A 202 11.62 -12.77 13.92
C VAL A 202 11.07 -14.19 13.83
N ARG A 203 11.95 -15.18 14.04
CA ARG A 203 11.62 -16.60 13.84
C ARG A 203 10.79 -17.10 15.01
N ASP A 204 9.71 -17.79 14.65
CA ASP A 204 8.75 -18.50 15.48
C ASP A 204 7.95 -17.61 16.44
N HIS A 205 6.82 -17.13 15.89
CA HIS A 205 5.69 -16.56 16.62
C HIS A 205 5.20 -17.51 17.73
N ALA A 206 5.88 -17.52 18.87
CA ALA A 206 5.32 -18.05 20.10
C ALA A 206 4.37 -17.00 20.71
N GLU A 207 3.38 -17.45 21.48
CA GLU A 207 2.61 -16.55 22.35
C GLU A 207 3.58 -15.75 23.24
N GLY A 208 3.65 -14.43 23.04
CA GLY A 208 4.48 -13.54 23.87
C GLY A 208 5.67 -12.87 23.18
N ASP A 209 5.85 -13.01 21.86
CA ASP A 209 6.92 -12.31 21.16
C ASP A 209 6.75 -10.78 21.18
N SER A 210 7.74 -10.10 21.76
CA SER A 210 7.85 -8.64 21.75
C SER A 210 8.79 -8.18 20.65
N VAL A 211 8.37 -7.22 19.82
CA VAL A 211 9.27 -6.54 18.88
C VAL A 211 9.51 -5.11 19.32
N GLY A 212 10.79 -4.82 19.52
CA GLY A 212 11.28 -3.50 19.86
C GLY A 212 11.26 -2.58 18.64
N VAL A 213 11.14 -1.28 18.89
CA VAL A 213 11.36 -0.25 17.89
C VAL A 213 12.57 0.56 18.32
N ARG A 214 13.55 0.75 17.43
CA ARG A 214 14.65 1.68 17.71
C ARG A 214 14.07 3.08 17.79
N ALA A 215 14.13 3.67 18.99
CA ALA A 215 13.58 4.99 19.25
C ALA A 215 14.62 5.87 19.95
N SER A 216 14.89 7.04 19.36
CA SER A 216 15.73 8.06 19.95
C SER A 216 14.85 9.08 20.67
N SER A 217 15.08 9.29 21.98
CA SER A 217 14.40 10.33 22.74
C SER A 217 15.11 11.68 22.56
N ASN A 218 14.39 12.77 22.78
CA ASN A 218 15.04 14.07 22.92
C ASN A 218 15.90 14.07 24.21
N ARG A 219 16.93 14.93 24.28
CA ARG A 219 17.82 15.04 25.44
C ARG A 219 17.12 15.52 26.72
N SER A 220 15.94 16.15 26.60
CA SER A 220 15.25 16.80 27.73
C SER A 220 14.03 16.06 28.28
N ARG A 221 13.45 15.12 27.54
CA ARG A 221 12.24 14.38 27.95
C ARG A 221 12.26 12.94 27.45
N SER A 222 11.72 12.04 28.25
CA SER A 222 11.58 10.63 27.89
C SER A 222 10.46 10.42 26.86
N LEU A 223 10.54 9.34 26.09
CA LEU A 223 9.50 8.95 25.13
C LEU A 223 8.14 8.72 25.81
N ARG A 224 8.16 8.26 27.06
CA ARG A 224 6.97 8.06 27.90
C ARG A 224 6.29 9.38 28.27
N ASP A 225 7.07 10.45 28.43
CA ASP A 225 6.57 11.77 28.82
C ASP A 225 6.00 12.55 27.62
N ASP A 226 6.69 12.51 26.48
CA ASP A 226 6.27 13.28 25.30
C ASP A 226 5.25 12.55 24.41
N GLY A 227 5.26 11.21 24.39
CA GLY A 227 4.53 10.39 23.44
C GLY A 227 5.28 10.23 22.11
N LEU A 228 4.85 9.27 21.29
CA LEU A 228 5.50 8.97 20.01
C LEU A 228 4.50 8.40 18.99
N VAL A 229 4.83 8.50 17.70
CA VAL A 229 4.02 7.95 16.61
C VAL A 229 4.72 6.74 16.00
N VAL A 230 4.04 5.60 15.99
CA VAL A 230 4.52 4.35 15.39
C VAL A 230 3.71 4.05 14.14
N LEU A 231 4.41 3.93 13.00
CA LEU A 231 3.86 3.37 11.78
C LEU A 231 4.01 1.86 11.80
N VAL A 232 2.91 1.14 11.64
CA VAL A 232 2.87 -0.32 11.53
C VAL A 232 2.50 -0.67 10.10
N PHE A 233 3.48 -1.12 9.33
CA PHE A 233 3.29 -1.58 7.97
C PHE A 233 2.85 -3.03 7.96
N ILE A 234 1.75 -3.33 7.27
CA ILE A 234 1.29 -4.68 6.99
C ILE A 234 1.49 -4.89 5.49
N THR A 235 2.55 -5.63 5.13
CA THR A 235 2.93 -5.84 3.73
C THR A 235 2.44 -7.20 3.26
N TYR A 236 1.57 -7.22 2.25
CA TYR A 236 1.05 -8.43 1.65
C TYR A 236 1.84 -8.77 0.37
N SER A 237 2.22 -10.04 0.21
CA SER A 237 2.89 -10.52 -0.99
C SER A 237 2.58 -11.99 -1.25
N ASN A 238 2.40 -12.33 -2.52
CA ASN A 238 2.33 -13.69 -3.04
C ASN A 238 3.26 -13.91 -4.25
N THR A 239 4.10 -12.92 -4.58
CA THR A 239 4.96 -12.92 -5.78
C THR A 239 6.32 -13.56 -5.53
N HIS A 240 6.69 -13.78 -4.26
CA HIS A 240 7.96 -14.41 -3.87
C HIS A 240 8.04 -15.90 -4.23
N THR A 241 6.92 -16.55 -4.56
CA THR A 241 6.88 -17.97 -4.95
C THR A 241 6.16 -18.10 -6.29
N TYR A 242 6.55 -19.07 -7.11
CA TYR A 242 5.85 -19.39 -8.37
C TYR A 242 4.39 -19.84 -8.15
N SER A 243 3.99 -20.11 -6.92
CA SER A 243 2.61 -20.36 -6.51
C SER A 243 1.95 -19.07 -6.06
N THR A 244 1.07 -18.52 -6.89
CA THR A 244 0.28 -17.31 -6.58
C THR A 244 -0.79 -17.54 -5.51
N GLY A 245 -1.03 -18.79 -5.11
CA GLY A 245 -2.05 -19.14 -4.11
C GLY A 245 -1.63 -18.93 -2.65
N SER A 246 -0.32 -18.87 -2.36
CA SER A 246 0.17 -18.66 -1.00
C SER A 246 0.42 -17.18 -0.73
N ILE A 247 -0.59 -16.50 -0.21
CA ILE A 247 -0.47 -15.11 0.24
C ILE A 247 0.10 -15.09 1.64
N ARG A 248 1.11 -14.26 1.86
CA ARG A 248 1.72 -14.03 3.18
C ARG A 248 1.67 -12.55 3.52
N TYR A 249 1.58 -12.25 4.81
CA TYR A 249 1.74 -10.89 5.30
C TYR A 249 2.92 -10.78 6.24
N GLN A 250 3.52 -9.59 6.28
CA GLN A 250 4.63 -9.27 7.17
C GLN A 250 4.37 -7.93 7.86
N TYR A 251 4.53 -7.91 9.18
CA TYR A 251 4.51 -6.69 9.98
C TYR A 251 5.89 -6.05 10.03
N SER A 252 5.97 -4.73 9.88
CA SER A 252 7.18 -3.95 10.12
C SER A 252 6.83 -2.67 10.86
N LEU A 253 7.58 -2.35 11.91
CA LEU A 253 7.35 -1.16 12.73
C LEU A 253 8.40 -0.10 12.44
N ARG A 254 7.96 1.15 12.28
CA ARG A 254 8.85 2.31 12.14
C ARG A 254 8.36 3.45 13.02
N MET A 255 9.27 4.08 13.76
CA MET A 255 8.95 5.27 14.55
C MET A 255 9.11 6.52 13.69
N VAL A 256 8.23 7.50 13.87
CA VAL A 256 8.36 8.82 13.24
C VAL A 256 9.15 9.72 14.19
N GLU A 257 10.42 9.97 13.86
CA GLU A 257 11.32 10.76 14.70
C GLU A 257 10.81 12.18 14.94
N ASN A 258 11.12 12.73 16.12
CA ASN A 258 10.76 14.10 16.52
C ASN A 258 9.26 14.43 16.49
N THR A 259 8.41 13.41 16.55
CA THR A 259 6.96 13.60 16.69
C THR A 259 6.51 13.38 18.12
N LYS A 260 5.52 14.17 18.54
CA LYS A 260 4.82 14.02 19.83
C LYS A 260 3.36 13.84 19.53
N PHE A 261 2.69 13.01 20.32
CA PHE A 261 1.25 12.85 20.22
C PHE A 261 0.58 13.08 21.57
N LYS A 262 -0.43 13.96 21.55
CA LYS A 262 -1.28 14.23 22.70
C LYS A 262 -2.75 14.24 22.28
N ALA A 263 -3.62 13.80 23.17
CA ALA A 263 -5.06 13.83 23.02
C ALA A 263 -5.68 14.47 24.27
N VAL A 264 -6.58 15.42 24.08
CA VAL A 264 -7.28 16.11 25.17
C VAL A 264 -8.74 15.69 25.15
N GLN A 265 -9.25 15.21 26.29
CA GLN A 265 -10.64 14.79 26.43
C GLN A 265 -11.27 15.44 27.67
N PRO A 266 -12.42 16.13 27.54
CA PRO A 266 -13.21 16.54 28.69
C PRO A 266 -14.07 15.39 29.20
N ILE A 267 -14.07 15.19 30.52
CA ILE A 267 -14.94 14.26 31.23
C ILE A 267 -15.81 15.08 32.17
N TYR A 268 -17.11 15.07 31.93
CA TYR A 268 -18.06 15.71 32.81
C TYR A 268 -18.33 14.78 33.99
N THR A 269 -18.33 15.35 35.20
CA THR A 269 -18.56 14.56 36.41
C THR A 269 -20.06 14.24 36.57
N LYS A 270 -20.79 15.08 37.31
CA LYS A 270 -22.25 14.99 37.46
C LYS A 270 -22.98 16.11 36.72
N ASN A 271 -22.35 17.28 36.63
CA ASN A 271 -22.92 18.50 36.04
C ASN A 271 -21.97 19.07 34.98
N ILE A 272 -22.51 19.87 34.06
CA ILE A 272 -21.71 20.56 33.04
C ILE A 272 -20.74 21.57 33.68
N GLU A 273 -21.09 22.13 34.84
CA GLU A 273 -20.27 23.09 35.58
C GLU A 273 -18.95 22.52 36.09
N ASN A 274 -18.89 21.21 36.34
CA ASN A 274 -17.72 20.54 36.90
C ASN A 274 -17.21 19.47 35.93
N ARG A 275 -16.08 19.76 35.28
CA ARG A 275 -15.45 18.84 34.34
C ARG A 275 -14.00 18.57 34.71
N VAL A 276 -13.51 17.46 34.23
CA VAL A 276 -12.12 17.04 34.35
C VAL A 276 -11.55 16.96 32.95
N ILE A 277 -10.50 17.72 32.68
CA ILE A 277 -9.77 17.62 31.41
C ILE A 277 -8.67 16.60 31.58
N TRP A 278 -8.69 15.57 30.73
CA TRP A 278 -7.58 14.65 30.58
C TRP A 278 -6.76 15.04 29.37
N ASN A 279 -5.55 15.56 29.62
CA ASN A 279 -4.54 15.76 28.60
C ASN A 279 -3.58 14.58 28.61
N ARG A 280 -3.75 13.68 27.66
CA ARG A 280 -3.07 12.39 27.58
C ARG A 280 -1.96 12.47 26.55
N HIS A 281 -0.78 12.02 26.91
CA HIS A 281 0.35 11.79 26.02
C HIS A 281 0.61 10.30 25.92
N GLY A 282 1.11 9.85 24.78
CA GLY A 282 1.31 8.42 24.58
C GLY A 282 1.66 8.01 23.17
N ILE A 283 1.48 6.72 22.92
CA ILE A 283 1.85 6.07 21.68
C ILE A 283 0.65 6.09 20.74
N ARG A 284 0.84 6.63 19.53
CA ARG A 284 -0.15 6.55 18.45
C ARG A 284 0.30 5.54 17.42
N PHE A 285 -0.48 4.48 17.25
CA PHE A 285 -0.29 3.52 16.17
C PHE A 285 -1.03 3.96 14.91
N ILE A 286 -0.32 3.95 13.78
CA ILE A 286 -0.87 4.19 12.44
C ILE A 286 -0.60 2.95 11.61
N PHE A 287 -1.67 2.24 11.24
CA PHE A 287 -1.56 1.01 10.45
C PHE A 287 -1.64 1.35 8.96
N LEU A 288 -0.68 0.83 8.20
CA LEU A 288 -0.56 1.04 6.76
C LEU A 288 -0.55 -0.32 6.06
N GLN A 289 -1.65 -0.64 5.38
CA GLN A 289 -1.73 -1.82 4.52
C GLN A 289 -1.06 -1.52 3.18
N THR A 290 -0.07 -2.32 2.80
CA THR A 290 0.71 -2.14 1.57
C THR A 290 1.07 -3.50 0.97
N GLY A 291 1.73 -3.49 -0.19
CA GLY A 291 2.16 -4.69 -0.90
C GLY A 291 1.46 -4.88 -2.23
N GLU A 292 1.83 -5.96 -2.92
CA GLU A 292 1.36 -6.28 -4.26
C GLU A 292 0.97 -7.75 -4.33
N LEU A 293 -0.25 -8.00 -4.80
CA LEU A 293 -0.77 -9.33 -5.06
C LEU A 293 -0.83 -9.55 -6.57
N GLY A 294 -0.29 -10.66 -7.02
CA GLY A 294 -0.33 -11.10 -8.41
C GLY A 294 -1.25 -12.29 -8.60
N ALA A 295 -2.11 -12.25 -9.61
CA ALA A 295 -2.78 -13.43 -10.15
C ALA A 295 -2.44 -13.58 -11.63
N PHE A 296 -2.43 -14.82 -12.11
CA PHE A 296 -2.29 -15.07 -13.54
C PHE A 296 -3.46 -14.44 -14.30
N ASP A 297 -3.16 -13.64 -15.32
CA ASP A 297 -4.16 -13.08 -16.22
C ASP A 297 -3.73 -13.25 -17.68
N PHE A 298 -4.58 -13.94 -18.45
CA PHE A 298 -4.29 -14.25 -19.85
C PHE A 298 -4.25 -13.00 -20.73
N ALA A 299 -5.08 -11.99 -20.45
CA ALA A 299 -5.10 -10.76 -21.22
C ALA A 299 -3.79 -9.96 -21.05
N THR A 300 -3.26 -9.90 -19.82
CA THR A 300 -1.96 -9.26 -19.53
C THR A 300 -0.80 -9.98 -20.23
N LEU A 301 -0.83 -11.32 -20.28
CA LEU A 301 0.13 -12.11 -21.06
C LEU A 301 0.05 -11.79 -22.56
N LEU A 302 -1.16 -11.71 -23.12
CA LEU A 302 -1.34 -11.40 -24.55
C LEU A 302 -0.88 -9.97 -24.88
N LEU A 303 -1.22 -8.98 -24.05
CA LEU A 303 -0.80 -7.59 -24.26
C LEU A 303 0.72 -7.43 -24.22
N SER A 304 1.39 -8.09 -23.28
CA SER A 304 2.85 -8.06 -23.19
C SER A 304 3.52 -8.78 -24.38
N ALA A 305 2.94 -9.87 -24.87
CA ALA A 305 3.41 -10.55 -26.07
C ALA A 305 3.19 -9.73 -27.36
N VAL A 306 2.03 -9.11 -27.54
CA VAL A 306 1.73 -8.32 -28.74
C VAL A 306 2.55 -7.02 -28.78
N ALA A 307 2.68 -6.32 -27.67
CA ALA A 307 3.44 -5.07 -27.62
C ALA A 307 4.92 -5.29 -27.98
N THR A 308 5.52 -6.39 -27.52
CA THR A 308 6.90 -6.75 -27.86
C THR A 308 7.02 -7.15 -29.32
N LEU A 309 6.14 -8.02 -29.83
CA LEU A 309 6.13 -8.40 -31.24
C LEU A 309 5.98 -7.21 -32.22
N VAL A 310 5.18 -6.19 -31.87
CA VAL A 310 5.01 -4.99 -32.71
C VAL A 310 6.28 -4.14 -32.73
N VAL A 311 6.93 -3.95 -31.58
CA VAL A 311 8.23 -3.25 -31.51
C VAL A 311 9.29 -3.99 -32.32
N ASP A 312 9.26 -5.32 -32.29
CA ASP A 312 10.19 -6.17 -33.04
C ASP A 312 9.95 -6.10 -34.55
N VAL A 313 8.69 -6.11 -34.99
CA VAL A 313 8.33 -5.88 -36.40
C VAL A 313 8.84 -4.51 -36.85
N PHE A 314 8.68 -3.48 -36.02
CA PHE A 314 9.20 -2.14 -36.31
C PHE A 314 10.72 -2.11 -36.37
N ALA A 315 11.43 -2.71 -35.41
CA ALA A 315 12.89 -2.76 -35.35
C ALA A 315 13.48 -3.49 -36.56
N LEU A 316 12.88 -4.63 -36.95
CA LEU A 316 13.29 -5.42 -38.11
C LEU A 316 12.99 -4.72 -39.44
N HIS A 317 11.93 -3.89 -39.51
CA HIS A 317 11.62 -3.11 -40.71
C HIS A 317 12.46 -1.83 -40.82
N LEU A 318 12.94 -1.27 -39.70
CA LEU A 318 13.81 -0.10 -39.64
C LEU A 318 15.28 -0.43 -39.90
N LEU A 319 15.76 -1.61 -39.47
CA LEU A 319 17.13 -2.09 -39.74
C LEU A 319 17.26 -2.67 -41.15
N LYS A 320 17.07 -1.79 -42.14
CA LYS A 320 17.15 -2.12 -43.57
C LYS A 320 18.61 -2.03 -44.07
N SER A 321 19.48 -2.92 -43.59
CA SER A 321 20.84 -3.07 -44.13
C SER A 321 20.77 -3.91 -45.41
N GLY A 322 20.98 -3.28 -46.58
CA GLY A 322 21.04 -3.96 -47.88
C GLY A 322 20.17 -3.38 -49.01
N ARG A 323 19.60 -2.18 -48.85
CA ARG A 323 18.64 -1.52 -49.76
C ARG A 323 18.93 -1.61 -51.28
N ALA A 324 20.19 -1.69 -51.71
CA ALA A 324 20.60 -1.55 -53.11
C ALA A 324 20.30 -2.78 -54.01
N VAL A 325 20.54 -4.01 -53.55
CA VAL A 325 20.28 -5.23 -54.37
C VAL A 325 18.81 -5.66 -54.29
N TYR A 326 18.19 -5.44 -53.13
CA TYR A 326 16.79 -5.79 -52.88
C TYR A 326 15.77 -4.89 -53.60
N SER A 327 16.14 -3.65 -53.95
CA SER A 327 15.26 -2.74 -54.69
C SER A 327 14.87 -3.27 -56.08
N LYS A 328 15.77 -3.99 -56.75
CA LYS A 328 15.55 -4.48 -58.13
C LYS A 328 14.54 -5.63 -58.23
N TYR A 329 14.37 -6.42 -57.17
CA TYR A 329 13.44 -7.56 -57.15
C TYR A 329 12.12 -7.25 -56.45
N LYS A 330 12.06 -6.18 -55.65
CA LYS A 330 10.86 -5.79 -54.89
C LYS A 330 9.96 -4.81 -55.65
N PHE A 331 10.54 -3.94 -56.48
CA PHE A 331 9.79 -2.95 -57.26
C PHE A 331 9.76 -3.36 -58.73
N LEU A 332 8.58 -3.69 -59.23
CA LEU A 332 8.33 -3.75 -60.67
C LEU A 332 8.02 -2.32 -61.13
N PRO A 333 8.84 -1.70 -62.00
CA PRO A 333 8.46 -0.43 -62.61
C PRO A 333 7.26 -0.68 -63.52
N THR A 334 6.08 -0.22 -63.12
CA THR A 334 4.92 -0.15 -64.01
C THR A 334 5.12 1.02 -64.97
N PRO A 335 5.06 0.81 -66.30
CA PRO A 335 5.11 1.92 -67.25
C PRO A 335 3.92 2.84 -66.97
N THR A 336 4.17 4.16 -66.95
CA THR A 336 3.12 5.17 -66.88
C THR A 336 2.26 5.07 -68.15
N TYR A 337 0.98 4.73 -67.96
CA TYR A 337 0.00 4.73 -69.04
C TYR A 337 -0.34 6.18 -69.37
N HIS A 338 0.19 6.71 -70.47
CA HIS A 338 -0.37 7.91 -71.07
C HIS A 338 -1.69 7.53 -71.71
N ALA A 339 -2.80 8.05 -71.18
CA ALA A 339 -4.10 7.85 -71.78
C ALA A 339 -4.05 8.35 -73.25
N PRO A 340 -4.49 7.54 -74.23
CA PRO A 340 -4.58 8.02 -75.61
C PRO A 340 -5.57 9.20 -75.67
N PRO A 341 -5.30 10.22 -76.50
CA PRO A 341 -6.23 11.33 -76.68
C PRO A 341 -7.58 10.78 -77.14
N HIS A 342 -8.66 11.31 -76.56
CA HIS A 342 -10.04 10.96 -76.87
C HIS A 342 -10.27 10.99 -78.39
N GLU A 343 -10.44 9.81 -78.98
CA GLU A 343 -10.96 9.67 -80.34
C GLU A 343 -12.49 9.73 -80.24
N ASN A 344 -13.09 10.70 -80.94
CA ASN A 344 -14.52 10.99 -80.90
C ASN A 344 -15.34 9.78 -81.36
N GLU A 345 -16.07 9.16 -80.42
CA GLU A 345 -16.97 8.03 -80.64
C GLU A 345 -18.23 8.49 -81.41
N ASN A 346 -18.20 8.40 -82.74
CA ASN A 346 -19.40 8.54 -83.57
C ASN A 346 -20.20 7.24 -83.52
N ARG A 347 -21.16 7.16 -82.58
CA ARG A 347 -22.07 6.01 -82.45
C ARG A 347 -23.12 6.01 -83.57
N SER A 348 -23.02 5.08 -84.50
CA SER A 348 -24.16 4.61 -85.30
C SER A 348 -24.70 3.30 -84.73
N VAL A 349 -25.89 3.36 -84.14
CA VAL A 349 -26.66 2.21 -83.66
C VAL A 349 -27.34 1.55 -84.85
N VAL A 350 -27.01 0.29 -85.13
CA VAL A 350 -27.75 -0.55 -86.09
C VAL A 350 -28.62 -1.52 -85.28
N LEU A 351 -29.93 -1.26 -85.28
CA LEU A 351 -30.97 -2.20 -84.85
C LEU A 351 -31.16 -3.26 -85.94
N ARG A 352 -31.08 -4.54 -85.56
CA ARG A 352 -31.63 -5.65 -86.35
C ARG A 352 -32.87 -6.18 -85.65
N ILE A 353 -33.94 -6.29 -86.45
CA ILE A 353 -35.21 -6.97 -86.13
C ILE A 353 -34.95 -8.47 -86.10
#